data_AF-A0A952RL09-F1
#
_entry.id   AF-A0A952RL09-F1
#
_cell.length_a   1.000
_cell.length_b   1.000
_cell.length_c   1.000
_cell.angle_alpha   90.00
_cell.angle_beta   90.00
_cell.angle_gamma   90.00
#
_symmetry.space_group_name_H-M   'P 1'
#
loop_
_entity.id
_entity.type
_entity.pdbx_description
1 polymer ?
#
loop_
_entity_poly.entity_id
_entity_poly.type
_entity_poly.pdbx_seq_one_letter_code
_entity_poly.pdbx_strand_id
1 'polypeptide(L)'
;MKRLVLSISSLLLVTACGAPKVASTGPAKVEIPAYDGMPPPKKKAAPARQSPPPSGATKESPFPKVARSKLANGLGLDVVTAKTLPLVNMRVVVKAGSAYGAAPGLGDLTAEMLKNGGTRALASAELLRRVETLGSNLSIATKADSTTIALVVTKDKVAEGLSLLSQVVREPRFDDGELKKYKTRLVDQTEDQLRSNGRFTAGWIAWNELYGPTHPYAMRDALPAQIAKLGRAEVVAHHKKFFVPSNATLILAGDVDEAQAKDLAQKSFGAWTGGAAPKIDFAEPKAPDKTRVIVAHRPKSAQSDVFVVLLAPERQTKEWPRLRVATHVLGGGVASRLFGDVREQRSLAYAVSASISELAHGKQPLMLYAGTQSAKTTEAVSGLLENLDRMATSPPSAQETETARRYLSDSFAIYMETVGAIASLVGTQESLGLPDSYWDDYRREVRKTEAGDAAAASQLLFGGANERALIVVSGDADAIGQDLTRFGEVTVVDPEKEFKPIKKLEAKK
;
A
#
# COMPACT_ATOMS: atom_id res chain seq x y z
N MET A 1 29.60 55.41 16.20
CA MET A 1 29.64 56.78 16.75
C MET A 1 28.28 57.44 16.53
N LYS A 2 27.71 58.01 17.61
CA LYS A 2 26.75 59.15 17.73
C LYS A 2 25.47 59.10 16.84
N ARG A 3 24.26 58.92 17.40
CA ARG A 3 23.38 59.91 18.10
C ARG A 3 23.07 61.13 17.21
N LEU A 4 21.82 61.57 16.98
CA LEU A 4 20.84 62.15 17.93
C LEU A 4 19.51 62.37 17.14
N VAL A 5 18.34 61.88 17.59
CA VAL A 5 17.26 62.60 18.33
C VAL A 5 16.33 63.47 17.45
N LEU A 6 15.03 63.15 17.51
CA LEU A 6 14.07 64.09 18.07
C LEU A 6 13.04 63.34 18.93
N SER A 7 12.87 63.86 20.14
CA SER A 7 12.00 63.38 21.19
C SER A 7 10.87 64.39 21.33
N ILE A 8 9.62 63.94 21.44
CA ILE A 8 8.56 64.68 22.13
C ILE A 8 7.86 63.69 23.05
N SER A 9 7.98 63.97 24.35
CA SER A 9 7.34 63.28 25.46
C SER A 9 5.91 63.77 25.66
N SER A 10 5.02 62.88 26.11
CA SER A 10 3.92 63.21 27.04
C SER A 10 3.46 61.93 27.78
N LEU A 11 3.74 61.92 29.09
CA LEU A 11 3.11 61.16 30.19
C LEU A 11 1.56 61.23 30.12
N LEU A 12 0.68 60.40 30.69
CA LEU A 12 0.67 59.36 31.75
C LEU A 12 -0.76 58.74 31.73
N LEU A 13 -0.93 57.42 31.96
CA LEU A 13 -1.91 56.82 32.90
C LEU A 13 -2.13 55.32 32.63
N VAL A 14 -1.96 54.54 33.70
CA VAL A 14 -2.19 53.09 33.79
C VAL A 14 -3.65 52.86 34.18
N THR A 15 -4.38 52.05 33.41
CA THR A 15 -5.51 51.24 33.91
C THR A 15 -5.69 49.99 33.04
N ALA A 16 -5.77 48.85 33.71
CA ALA A 16 -5.95 47.52 33.15
C ALA A 16 -7.30 47.36 32.40
N CYS A 17 -7.28 46.61 31.29
CA CYS A 17 -8.32 45.65 30.88
C CYS A 17 -7.87 44.93 29.60
N GLY A 18 -8.22 43.64 29.50
CA GLY A 18 -7.59 42.66 28.62
C GLY A 18 -7.55 42.96 27.12
N ALA A 19 -6.51 42.46 26.46
CA ALA A 19 -6.39 42.45 25.02
C ALA A 19 -7.47 41.52 24.39
N PRO A 20 -8.09 41.94 23.27
CA PRO A 20 -9.24 41.27 22.70
C PRO A 20 -8.86 39.97 21.99
N LYS A 21 -9.72 38.96 22.13
CA LYS A 21 -9.79 37.82 21.21
C LYS A 21 -9.99 38.37 19.79
N VAL A 22 -8.96 38.31 18.96
CA VAL A 22 -9.15 38.40 17.51
C VAL A 22 -9.77 37.07 17.09
N ALA A 23 -11.09 37.02 17.16
CA ALA A 23 -11.87 35.98 16.53
C ALA A 23 -11.60 36.07 15.02
N SER A 24 -11.10 34.98 14.44
CA SER A 24 -11.18 34.77 13.00
C SER A 24 -12.64 34.88 12.61
N THR A 25 -13.04 36.01 12.03
CA THR A 25 -14.33 36.14 11.36
C THR A 25 -14.30 35.23 10.13
N GLY A 26 -14.74 33.99 10.33
CA GLY A 26 -15.35 33.25 9.23
C GLY A 26 -16.50 34.09 8.65
N PRO A 27 -16.96 33.80 7.43
CA PRO A 27 -18.04 34.56 6.82
C PRO A 27 -19.20 34.69 7.81
N ALA A 28 -19.78 35.88 7.90
CA ALA A 28 -20.91 36.15 8.77
C ALA A 28 -21.94 35.04 8.60
N LYS A 29 -22.41 34.48 9.72
CA LYS A 29 -23.49 33.50 9.73
C LYS A 29 -24.63 34.14 8.93
N VAL A 30 -24.85 33.64 7.71
CA VAL A 30 -26.00 34.08 6.93
C VAL A 30 -27.20 33.53 7.68
N GLU A 31 -27.88 34.39 8.42
CA GLU A 31 -29.20 34.09 8.95
C GLU A 31 -30.11 33.95 7.74
N ILE A 32 -30.33 32.71 7.35
CA ILE A 32 -31.37 32.36 6.40
C ILE A 32 -32.67 32.75 7.08
N PRO A 33 -33.46 33.69 6.56
CA PRO A 33 -34.72 34.06 7.18
C PRO A 33 -35.56 32.79 7.34
N ALA A 34 -36.01 32.55 8.58
CA ALA A 34 -36.99 31.51 8.84
C ALA A 34 -38.23 31.85 8.01
N TYR A 35 -38.52 31.00 7.03
CA TYR A 35 -39.78 31.05 6.29
C TYR A 35 -40.89 30.58 7.23
N ASP A 36 -41.35 31.48 8.09
CA ASP A 36 -42.55 31.27 8.90
C ASP A 36 -43.76 31.27 7.97
N GLY A 37 -44.35 30.09 7.79
CA GLY A 37 -45.67 29.95 7.14
C GLY A 37 -45.75 28.98 5.96
N MET A 38 -44.67 28.33 5.53
CA MET A 38 -44.78 27.23 4.57
C MET A 38 -44.90 25.88 5.31
N PRO A 39 -45.95 25.08 5.05
CA PRO A 39 -46.01 23.73 5.60
C PRO A 39 -44.73 22.97 5.21
N PRO A 40 -44.19 22.11 6.09
CA PRO A 40 -42.99 21.34 5.78
C PRO A 40 -43.17 20.71 4.39
N PRO A 41 -42.18 20.78 3.50
CA PRO A 41 -42.30 20.16 2.20
C PRO A 41 -42.68 18.70 2.46
N LYS A 42 -43.87 18.29 2.00
CA LYS A 42 -44.25 16.88 2.03
C LYS A 42 -43.05 16.14 1.48
N LYS A 43 -42.44 15.24 2.27
CA LYS A 43 -41.38 14.35 1.79
C LYS A 43 -41.96 13.65 0.56
N LYS A 44 -41.72 14.19 -0.64
CA LYS A 44 -41.97 13.46 -1.86
C LYS A 44 -41.11 12.23 -1.69
N ALA A 45 -41.73 11.05 -1.76
CA ALA A 45 -40.99 9.82 -1.86
C ALA A 45 -39.87 10.04 -2.87
N ALA A 46 -38.62 9.78 -2.48
CA ALA A 46 -37.53 9.82 -3.43
C ALA A 46 -37.97 9.02 -4.66
N PRO A 47 -37.81 9.54 -5.89
CA PRO A 47 -38.22 8.81 -7.07
C PRO A 47 -37.64 7.40 -6.95
N ALA A 48 -38.50 6.38 -7.13
CA ALA A 48 -38.08 5.00 -7.03
C ALA A 48 -36.82 4.84 -7.87
N ARG A 49 -35.68 4.53 -7.23
CA ARG A 49 -34.42 4.33 -7.96
C ARG A 49 -34.71 3.22 -8.95
N GLN A 50 -34.65 3.55 -10.25
CA GLN A 50 -34.73 2.53 -11.28
C GLN A 50 -33.62 1.54 -11.00
N SER A 51 -33.97 0.26 -10.92
CA SER A 51 -32.96 -0.79 -10.84
C SER A 51 -32.04 -0.62 -12.06
N PRO A 52 -30.71 -0.60 -11.88
CA PRO A 52 -29.80 -0.56 -13.01
C PRO A 52 -30.13 -1.72 -13.96
N PRO A 53 -29.92 -1.54 -15.28
CA PRO A 53 -30.14 -2.62 -16.23
C PRO A 53 -29.36 -3.86 -15.80
N PRO A 54 -29.94 -5.06 -15.98
CA PRO A 54 -29.27 -6.29 -15.59
C PRO A 54 -27.90 -6.37 -16.28
N SER A 55 -26.89 -6.79 -15.53
CA SER A 55 -25.55 -7.00 -16.10
C SER A 55 -25.63 -8.04 -17.20
N GLY A 56 -25.05 -7.74 -18.36
CA GLY A 56 -24.92 -8.69 -19.46
C GLY A 56 -24.08 -9.91 -19.06
N ALA A 57 -24.06 -10.92 -19.94
CA ALA A 57 -23.21 -12.08 -19.74
C ALA A 57 -21.73 -11.68 -19.69
N THR A 58 -21.00 -12.22 -18.72
CA THR A 58 -19.54 -12.07 -18.64
C THR A 58 -18.91 -12.57 -19.93
N LYS A 59 -18.12 -11.72 -20.60
CA LYS A 59 -17.33 -12.13 -21.77
C LYS A 59 -16.07 -12.86 -21.31
N GLU A 60 -15.71 -13.92 -22.03
CA GLU A 60 -14.38 -14.50 -21.87
C GLU A 60 -13.32 -13.54 -22.41
N SER A 61 -12.21 -13.42 -21.68
CA SER A 61 -11.11 -12.52 -22.02
C SER A 61 -9.82 -13.17 -21.54
N PRO A 62 -9.33 -14.22 -22.22
CA PRO A 62 -8.19 -15.02 -21.75
C PRO A 62 -6.95 -14.16 -21.53
N PHE A 63 -6.13 -14.54 -20.57
CA PHE A 63 -4.85 -13.86 -20.36
C PHE A 63 -3.95 -14.05 -21.59
N PRO A 64 -3.26 -13.00 -22.09
CA PRO A 64 -2.37 -13.14 -23.23
C PRO A 64 -1.28 -14.18 -22.98
N LYS A 65 -0.92 -14.95 -24.01
CA LYS A 65 0.20 -15.88 -23.94
C LYS A 65 1.49 -15.12 -23.62
N VAL A 66 2.21 -15.60 -22.61
CA VAL A 66 3.55 -15.12 -22.26
C VAL A 66 4.58 -16.09 -22.84
N ALA A 67 5.45 -15.61 -23.72
CA ALA A 67 6.60 -16.38 -24.18
C ALA A 67 7.74 -16.22 -23.17
N ARG A 68 8.07 -17.29 -22.46
CA ARG A 68 9.04 -17.29 -21.38
C ARG A 68 10.32 -18.00 -21.82
N SER A 69 11.46 -17.38 -21.57
CA SER A 69 12.77 -17.93 -21.84
C SER A 69 13.79 -17.44 -20.81
N LYS A 70 15.04 -17.90 -20.91
CA LYS A 70 16.15 -17.41 -20.10
C LYS A 70 17.34 -17.08 -20.98
N LEU A 71 18.05 -16.01 -20.66
CA LEU A 71 19.37 -15.73 -21.22
C LEU A 71 20.42 -16.66 -20.59
N ALA A 72 21.58 -16.78 -21.23
CA ALA A 72 22.67 -17.65 -20.75
C ALA A 72 23.20 -17.25 -19.35
N ASN A 73 23.07 -15.98 -18.96
CA ASN A 73 23.46 -15.49 -17.63
C ASN A 73 22.38 -15.69 -16.54
N GLY A 74 21.28 -16.36 -16.86
CA GLY A 74 20.21 -16.69 -15.92
C GLY A 74 19.09 -15.64 -15.81
N LEU A 75 19.18 -14.50 -16.50
CA LEU A 75 18.10 -13.51 -16.57
C LEU A 75 16.87 -14.13 -17.24
N GLY A 76 15.73 -14.10 -16.55
CA GLY A 76 14.43 -14.45 -17.14
C GLY A 76 14.04 -13.43 -18.21
N LEU A 77 13.38 -13.90 -19.28
CA LEU A 77 12.81 -13.07 -20.33
C LEU A 77 11.38 -13.51 -20.60
N ASP A 78 10.44 -12.62 -20.29
CA ASP A 78 9.01 -12.80 -20.54
C ASP A 78 8.56 -11.81 -21.63
N VAL A 79 7.96 -12.33 -22.70
CA VAL A 79 7.51 -11.52 -23.84
C VAL A 79 6.01 -11.68 -24.06
N VAL A 80 5.30 -10.55 -24.13
CA VAL A 80 3.89 -10.50 -24.49
C VAL A 80 3.72 -9.64 -25.73
N THR A 81 3.52 -10.29 -26.88
CA THR A 81 3.36 -9.60 -28.16
C THR A 81 1.96 -9.03 -28.30
N ALA A 82 1.85 -7.71 -28.45
CA ALA A 82 0.60 -7.01 -28.69
C ALA A 82 0.84 -5.80 -29.60
N LYS A 83 0.39 -5.89 -30.87
CA LYS A 83 0.72 -4.93 -31.93
C LYS A 83 -0.32 -3.84 -32.16
N THR A 84 -1.25 -3.64 -31.22
CA THR A 84 -2.35 -2.68 -31.35
C THR A 84 -1.87 -1.23 -31.38
N LEU A 85 -0.80 -0.92 -30.64
CA LEU A 85 -0.12 0.37 -30.61
C LEU A 85 1.39 0.15 -30.79
N PRO A 86 2.12 1.09 -31.42
CA PRO A 86 3.57 0.97 -31.61
C PRO A 86 4.34 1.33 -30.33
N LEU A 87 3.92 0.76 -29.20
CA LEU A 87 4.47 0.98 -27.86
C LEU A 87 4.97 -0.34 -27.29
N VAL A 88 6.03 -0.26 -26.48
CA VAL A 88 6.57 -1.39 -25.72
C VAL A 88 6.79 -0.97 -24.28
N ASN A 89 6.14 -1.69 -23.37
CA ASN A 89 6.41 -1.65 -21.93
C ASN A 89 7.59 -2.56 -21.63
N MET A 90 8.63 -2.00 -21.01
CA MET A 90 9.86 -2.72 -20.65
C MET A 90 10.02 -2.65 -19.14
N ARG A 91 10.15 -3.80 -18.48
CA ARG A 91 10.27 -3.87 -17.02
C ARG A 91 11.31 -4.87 -16.60
N VAL A 92 12.09 -4.53 -15.60
CA VAL A 92 12.89 -5.52 -14.87
C VAL A 92 12.28 -5.68 -13.49
N VAL A 93 11.86 -6.91 -13.18
CA VAL A 93 11.40 -7.30 -11.84
C VAL A 93 12.53 -8.03 -11.15
N VAL A 94 13.06 -7.43 -10.09
CA VAL A 94 14.06 -8.05 -9.21
C VAL A 94 13.32 -8.61 -8.00
N LYS A 95 13.54 -9.89 -7.66
CA LYS A 95 12.91 -10.56 -6.50
C LYS A 95 13.64 -10.21 -5.20
N ALA A 96 13.71 -8.91 -4.95
CA ALA A 96 14.16 -8.30 -3.71
C ALA A 96 13.49 -6.94 -3.58
N GLY A 97 12.66 -6.80 -2.55
CA GLY A 97 11.91 -5.58 -2.27
C GLY A 97 12.37 -4.92 -0.98
N SER A 98 11.48 -4.14 -0.38
CA SER A 98 11.75 -3.41 0.85
C SER A 98 12.04 -4.32 2.06
N ALA A 99 11.54 -5.56 2.04
CA ALA A 99 11.80 -6.55 3.08
C ALA A 99 13.21 -7.17 3.00
N TYR A 100 14.00 -6.89 1.95
CA TYR A 100 15.27 -7.57 1.66
C TYR A 100 16.51 -6.78 2.16
N GLY A 101 16.32 -5.85 3.11
CA GLY A 101 17.40 -5.08 3.71
C GLY A 101 18.10 -5.78 4.88
N ALA A 102 19.41 -5.55 5.04
CA ALA A 102 20.12 -5.87 6.28
C ALA A 102 19.82 -4.87 7.43
N ALA A 103 19.15 -3.77 7.10
CA ALA A 103 18.66 -2.77 8.03
C ALA A 103 17.33 -2.20 7.49
N PRO A 104 16.44 -1.68 8.37
CA PRO A 104 15.18 -1.10 7.94
C PRO A 104 15.33 -0.04 6.86
N GLY A 105 14.48 -0.10 5.82
CA GLY A 105 14.42 0.84 4.71
C GLY A 105 15.60 0.78 3.72
N LEU A 106 16.57 -0.12 3.91
CA LEU A 106 17.71 -0.25 2.98
C LEU A 106 17.26 -0.70 1.58
N GLY A 107 16.27 -1.59 1.50
CA GLY A 107 15.71 -2.05 0.22
C GLY A 107 15.10 -0.90 -0.58
N ASP A 108 14.23 -0.12 0.06
CA ASP A 108 13.59 1.05 -0.56
C ASP A 108 14.61 2.13 -0.94
N LEU A 109 15.54 2.46 -0.04
CA LEU A 109 16.59 3.43 -0.33
C LEU A 109 17.44 2.99 -1.52
N THR A 110 17.78 1.71 -1.61
CA THR A 110 18.54 1.19 -2.75
C THR A 110 17.77 1.35 -4.06
N ALA A 111 16.49 0.98 -4.06
CA ALA A 111 15.62 1.09 -5.24
C ALA A 111 15.49 2.54 -5.71
N GLU A 112 15.20 3.47 -4.80
CA GLU A 112 15.07 4.90 -5.09
C GLU A 112 16.37 5.50 -5.66
N MET A 113 17.50 5.04 -5.15
CA MET A 113 18.81 5.49 -5.62
C MET A 113 19.20 4.93 -7.00
N LEU A 114 18.51 3.92 -7.54
CA LEU A 114 18.72 3.51 -8.95
C LEU A 114 18.31 4.63 -9.92
N LYS A 115 17.25 5.37 -9.60
CA LYS A 115 16.78 6.53 -10.38
C LYS A 115 17.50 7.81 -9.98
N ASN A 116 17.55 8.08 -8.67
CA ASN A 116 18.05 9.36 -8.15
C ASN A 116 19.58 9.45 -8.14
N GLY A 117 20.29 8.30 -8.12
CA GLY A 117 21.76 8.26 -8.07
C GLY A 117 22.45 8.30 -9.44
N GLY A 118 21.70 8.18 -10.54
CA GLY A 118 22.25 8.03 -11.88
C GLY A 118 22.93 6.68 -12.14
N THR A 119 23.52 6.55 -13.33
CA THR A 119 24.26 5.36 -13.75
C THR A 119 25.77 5.66 -13.79
N ARG A 120 26.59 4.61 -13.97
CA ARG A 120 28.03 4.75 -14.17
C ARG A 120 28.35 5.79 -15.25
N ALA A 121 27.62 5.74 -16.38
CA ALA A 121 27.81 6.64 -17.50
C ALA A 121 27.12 8.01 -17.35
N LEU A 122 25.97 8.08 -16.66
CA LEU A 122 25.10 9.26 -16.66
C LEU A 122 24.83 9.76 -15.24
N ALA A 123 25.04 11.04 -14.98
CA ALA A 123 24.52 11.68 -13.77
C ALA A 123 22.98 11.62 -13.74
N SER A 124 22.35 11.74 -12.57
CA SER A 124 20.88 11.58 -12.44
C SER A 124 20.09 12.51 -13.38
N ALA A 125 20.42 13.81 -13.41
CA ALA A 125 19.75 14.76 -14.30
C ALA A 125 19.92 14.41 -15.79
N GLU A 126 21.08 13.87 -16.19
CA GLU A 126 21.34 13.43 -17.57
C GLU A 126 20.52 12.18 -17.91
N LEU A 127 20.50 11.19 -17.01
CA LEU A 127 19.70 9.99 -17.14
C LEU A 127 18.22 10.34 -17.36
N LEU A 128 17.67 11.21 -16.49
CA LEU A 128 16.27 11.60 -16.56
C LEU A 128 15.96 12.37 -17.85
N ARG A 129 16.80 13.32 -18.25
CA ARG A 129 16.63 14.05 -19.52
C ARG A 129 16.68 13.13 -20.74
N ARG A 130 17.55 12.11 -20.72
CA ARG A 130 17.63 11.15 -21.81
C ARG A 130 16.40 10.26 -21.88
N VAL A 131 15.85 9.86 -20.74
CA VAL A 131 14.56 9.15 -20.66
C VAL A 131 13.42 10.03 -21.19
N GLU A 132 13.38 11.31 -20.83
CA GLU A 132 12.38 12.27 -21.32
C GLU A 132 12.49 12.49 -22.83
N THR A 133 13.70 12.49 -23.39
CA THR A 133 13.93 12.60 -24.84
C THR A 133 13.34 11.42 -25.63
N LEU A 134 13.17 10.26 -24.98
CA LEU A 134 12.45 9.11 -25.55
C LEU A 134 10.92 9.26 -25.48
N GLY A 135 10.41 10.37 -24.95
CA GLY A 135 8.98 10.55 -24.64
C GLY A 135 8.51 9.63 -23.52
N SER A 136 9.42 9.24 -22.61
CA SER A 136 9.18 8.22 -21.59
C SER A 136 9.37 8.76 -20.17
N ASN A 137 9.00 7.96 -19.18
CA ASN A 137 9.30 8.19 -17.77
C ASN A 137 9.92 6.94 -17.13
N LEU A 138 10.98 7.14 -16.34
CA LEU A 138 11.58 6.07 -15.54
C LEU A 138 10.80 5.93 -14.23
N SER A 139 10.19 4.77 -14.04
CA SER A 139 9.46 4.41 -12.83
C SER A 139 10.18 3.31 -12.07
N ILE A 140 10.19 3.46 -10.75
CA ILE A 140 10.66 2.45 -9.81
C ILE A 140 9.54 2.24 -8.81
N ALA A 141 9.16 0.99 -8.58
CA ALA A 141 8.16 0.63 -7.60
C ALA A 141 8.68 -0.54 -6.77
N THR A 142 8.67 -0.36 -5.46
CA THR A 142 9.09 -1.38 -4.50
C THR A 142 7.87 -1.92 -3.78
N LYS A 143 7.75 -3.24 -3.75
CA LYS A 143 6.88 -4.01 -2.85
C LYS A 143 7.75 -4.66 -1.78
N ALA A 144 7.12 -5.37 -0.84
CA ALA A 144 7.86 -6.12 0.16
C ALA A 144 8.87 -7.10 -0.47
N ASP A 145 8.44 -7.83 -1.52
CA ASP A 145 9.21 -8.93 -2.12
C ASP A 145 9.92 -8.60 -3.44
N SER A 146 9.64 -7.45 -4.04
CA SER A 146 10.18 -7.12 -5.35
C SER A 146 10.40 -5.64 -5.58
N THR A 147 11.37 -5.34 -6.44
CA THR A 147 11.61 -4.02 -7.01
C THR A 147 11.37 -4.10 -8.50
N THR A 148 10.49 -3.26 -9.03
CA THR A 148 10.21 -3.17 -10.47
C THR A 148 10.75 -1.86 -11.02
N ILE A 149 11.61 -1.94 -12.03
CA ILE A 149 12.13 -0.79 -12.77
C ILE A 149 11.49 -0.83 -14.16
N ALA A 150 10.82 0.24 -14.57
CA ALA A 150 10.04 0.23 -15.80
C ALA A 150 10.16 1.52 -16.63
N LEU A 151 10.11 1.33 -17.94
CA LEU A 151 10.09 2.35 -18.99
C LEU A 151 9.06 1.95 -20.06
N VAL A 152 8.43 2.94 -20.69
CA VAL A 152 7.53 2.72 -21.84
C VAL A 152 8.00 3.57 -23.00
N VAL A 153 8.26 2.95 -24.14
CA VAL A 153 8.82 3.65 -25.31
C VAL A 153 8.05 3.27 -26.58
N THR A 154 8.20 4.06 -27.63
CA THR A 154 7.77 3.66 -28.98
C THR A 154 8.65 2.55 -29.54
N LYS A 155 8.12 1.75 -30.47
CA LYS A 155 8.80 0.60 -31.07
C LYS A 155 10.20 0.93 -31.61
N ASP A 156 10.36 2.08 -32.25
CA ASP A 156 11.63 2.52 -32.83
C ASP A 156 12.69 2.89 -31.77
N LYS A 157 12.28 3.05 -30.51
CA LYS A 157 13.13 3.41 -29.36
C LYS A 157 13.42 2.25 -28.41
N VAL A 158 12.93 1.04 -28.68
CA VAL A 158 13.10 -0.12 -27.77
C VAL A 158 14.56 -0.41 -27.47
N ALA A 159 15.43 -0.37 -28.48
CA ALA A 159 16.86 -0.62 -28.29
C ALA A 159 17.53 0.41 -27.36
N GLU A 160 17.19 1.70 -27.51
CA GLU A 160 17.73 2.75 -26.64
C GLU A 160 17.15 2.67 -25.23
N GLY A 161 15.84 2.45 -25.11
CA GLY A 161 15.17 2.29 -23.82
C GLY A 161 15.70 1.10 -23.02
N LEU A 162 15.95 -0.05 -23.68
CA LEU A 162 16.58 -1.22 -23.04
C LEU A 162 18.02 -0.95 -22.62
N SER A 163 18.77 -0.18 -23.41
CA SER A 163 20.13 0.22 -23.04
C SER A 163 20.14 1.06 -21.77
N LEU A 164 19.23 2.03 -21.64
CA LEU A 164 19.08 2.85 -20.43
C LEU A 164 18.61 2.01 -19.25
N LEU A 165 17.58 1.18 -19.44
CA LEU A 165 17.04 0.31 -18.39
C LEU A 165 18.12 -0.62 -17.83
N SER A 166 18.94 -1.18 -18.72
CA SER A 166 20.08 -2.03 -18.37
C SER A 166 21.12 -1.29 -17.53
N GLN A 167 21.47 -0.05 -17.89
CA GLN A 167 22.40 0.75 -17.11
C GLN A 167 21.87 1.08 -15.72
N VAL A 168 20.58 1.43 -15.60
CA VAL A 168 19.92 1.71 -14.31
C VAL A 168 19.96 0.49 -13.39
N VAL A 169 19.67 -0.69 -13.94
CA VAL A 169 19.60 -1.94 -13.15
C VAL A 169 20.98 -2.45 -12.79
N ARG A 170 21.94 -2.44 -13.73
CA ARG A 170 23.23 -3.13 -13.58
C ARG A 170 24.35 -2.27 -13.05
N GLU A 171 24.34 -1.00 -13.43
CA GLU A 171 25.46 -0.09 -13.20
C GLU A 171 25.01 1.25 -12.58
N PRO A 172 24.22 1.25 -11.50
CA PRO A 172 23.90 2.48 -10.79
C PRO A 172 25.17 3.08 -10.18
N ARG A 173 25.29 4.41 -10.23
CA ARG A 173 26.42 5.14 -9.63
C ARG A 173 26.26 5.31 -8.12
N PHE A 174 25.01 5.38 -7.66
CA PHE A 174 24.63 5.70 -6.29
C PHE A 174 25.37 6.93 -5.78
N ASP A 175 25.23 8.06 -6.50
CA ASP A 175 25.93 9.30 -6.19
C ASP A 175 25.76 9.73 -4.72
N ASP A 176 26.87 10.04 -4.05
CA ASP A 176 26.89 10.39 -2.62
C ASP A 176 26.16 11.71 -2.33
N GLY A 177 26.24 12.68 -3.26
CA GLY A 177 25.56 13.97 -3.14
C GLY A 177 24.05 13.82 -3.26
N GLU A 178 23.60 13.05 -4.25
CA GLU A 178 22.17 12.74 -4.42
C GLU A 178 21.63 11.89 -3.26
N LEU A 179 22.42 10.93 -2.76
CA LEU A 179 22.04 10.13 -1.59
C LEU A 179 21.82 11.01 -0.37
N LYS A 180 22.74 11.94 -0.08
CA LYS A 180 22.63 12.85 1.06
C LYS A 180 21.36 13.73 0.96
N LYS A 181 21.10 14.30 -0.22
CA LYS A 181 19.88 15.10 -0.46
C LYS A 181 18.62 14.26 -0.28
N TYR A 182 18.59 13.07 -0.88
CA TYR A 182 17.45 12.16 -0.79
C TYR A 182 17.16 11.75 0.65
N LYS A 183 18.18 11.31 1.40
CA LYS A 183 18.04 10.93 2.81
C LYS A 183 17.56 12.08 3.69
N THR A 184 18.05 13.30 3.48
CA THR A 184 17.62 14.48 4.27
C THR A 184 16.12 14.69 4.10
N ARG A 185 15.65 14.73 2.86
CA ARG A 185 14.21 14.84 2.56
C ARG A 185 13.41 13.66 3.09
N LEU A 186 13.95 12.43 3.00
CA LEU A 186 13.26 11.24 3.50
C LEU A 186 13.12 11.26 5.02
N VAL A 187 14.14 11.76 5.75
CA VAL A 187 14.06 11.99 7.21
C VAL A 187 12.94 12.98 7.52
N ASP A 188 12.96 14.16 6.90
CA ASP A 188 11.94 15.20 7.13
C ASP A 188 10.53 14.68 6.79
N GLN A 189 10.39 13.93 5.70
CA GLN A 189 9.13 13.32 5.29
C GLN A 189 8.66 12.30 6.33
N THR A 190 9.52 11.41 6.79
CA THR A 190 9.14 10.40 7.79
C THR A 190 8.81 11.02 9.14
N GLU A 191 9.54 12.06 9.57
CA GLU A 191 9.19 12.84 10.78
C GLU A 191 7.80 13.47 10.65
N ASP A 192 7.48 14.04 9.48
CA ASP A 192 6.14 14.55 9.24
C ASP A 192 5.07 13.45 9.26
N GLN A 193 5.34 12.29 8.64
CA GLN A 193 4.43 11.14 8.67
C GLN A 193 4.15 10.65 10.10
N LEU A 194 5.17 10.57 10.96
CA LEU A 194 5.02 10.14 12.36
C LEU A 194 4.11 11.08 13.16
N ARG A 195 4.18 12.39 12.89
CA ARG A 195 3.38 13.42 13.55
C ARG A 195 1.97 13.53 12.97
N SER A 196 1.85 13.56 11.65
CA SER A 196 0.64 14.02 10.94
C SER A 196 -0.22 12.90 10.34
N ASN A 197 0.33 11.70 10.13
CA ASN A 197 -0.37 10.62 9.43
C ASN A 197 -0.71 9.42 10.34
N GLY A 198 -1.99 9.34 10.73
CA GLY A 198 -2.49 8.26 11.57
C GLY A 198 -2.45 6.89 10.88
N ARG A 199 -2.77 6.84 9.59
CA ARG A 199 -2.71 5.61 8.79
C ARG A 199 -1.28 5.07 8.67
N PHE A 200 -0.29 5.95 8.50
CA PHE A 200 1.12 5.54 8.48
C PHE A 200 1.54 4.93 9.82
N THR A 201 1.28 5.63 10.93
CA THR A 201 1.69 5.19 12.27
C THR A 201 0.98 3.91 12.72
N ALA A 202 -0.32 3.77 12.47
CA ALA A 202 -1.05 2.53 12.76
C ALA A 202 -0.59 1.37 11.84
N GLY A 203 -0.34 1.65 10.56
CA GLY A 203 0.20 0.66 9.63
C GLY A 203 1.59 0.17 10.05
N TRP A 204 2.47 1.07 10.49
CA TRP A 204 3.81 0.71 10.99
C TRP A 204 3.73 -0.26 12.16
N ILE A 205 2.88 0.04 13.16
CA ILE A 205 2.66 -0.84 14.32
C ILE A 205 2.10 -2.19 13.86
N ALA A 206 1.07 -2.20 13.00
CA ALA A 206 0.45 -3.42 12.50
C ALA A 206 1.47 -4.39 11.88
N TRP A 207 2.40 -3.89 11.06
CA TRP A 207 3.44 -4.72 10.45
C TRP A 207 4.50 -5.17 11.47
N ASN A 208 4.96 -4.27 12.34
CA ASN A 208 6.00 -4.59 13.31
C ASN A 208 5.55 -5.63 14.35
N GLU A 209 4.29 -5.56 14.80
CA GLU A 209 3.72 -6.49 15.76
C GLU A 209 3.40 -7.86 15.16
N LEU A 210 3.04 -7.92 13.87
CA LEU A 210 2.81 -9.19 13.18
C LEU A 210 4.11 -9.99 12.96
N TYR A 211 5.18 -9.30 12.57
CA TYR A 211 6.40 -9.94 12.09
C TYR A 211 7.53 -9.93 13.13
N GLY A 212 7.52 -9.01 14.09
CA GLY A 212 8.58 -8.84 15.07
C GLY A 212 9.85 -8.21 14.49
N PRO A 213 10.74 -7.67 15.34
CA PRO A 213 11.80 -6.73 14.92
C PRO A 213 12.92 -7.34 14.07
N THR A 214 13.05 -8.67 14.03
CA THR A 214 14.10 -9.36 13.25
C THR A 214 13.60 -9.96 11.95
N HIS A 215 12.28 -9.96 11.72
CA HIS A 215 11.70 -10.59 10.56
C HIS A 215 11.82 -9.69 9.32
N PRO A 216 12.15 -10.23 8.12
CA PRO A 216 12.32 -9.42 6.91
C PRO A 216 11.16 -8.46 6.60
N TYR A 217 9.91 -8.90 6.73
CA TYR A 217 8.73 -8.03 6.53
C TYR A 217 8.57 -6.88 7.54
N ALA A 218 9.26 -6.89 8.68
CA ALA A 218 9.33 -5.74 9.58
C ALA A 218 10.42 -4.73 9.15
N MET A 219 11.34 -5.11 8.25
CA MET A 219 12.43 -4.24 7.76
C MET A 219 11.98 -3.26 6.66
N ARG A 220 10.72 -3.34 6.21
CA ARG A 220 10.22 -2.50 5.12
C ARG A 220 10.36 -1.01 5.46
N ASP A 221 9.82 -0.61 6.60
CA ASP A 221 9.67 0.81 6.95
C ASP A 221 10.80 1.24 7.89
N ALA A 222 11.44 2.38 7.61
CA ALA A 222 12.51 2.93 8.44
C ALA A 222 12.09 4.20 9.17
N LEU A 223 12.51 4.32 10.42
CA LEU A 223 12.38 5.52 11.25
C LEU A 223 13.47 6.55 10.90
N PRO A 224 13.28 7.84 11.23
CA PRO A 224 14.25 8.91 10.94
C PRO A 224 15.69 8.57 11.38
N ALA A 225 15.86 8.07 12.60
CA ALA A 225 17.16 7.67 13.15
C ALA A 225 17.78 6.46 12.42
N GLN A 226 16.96 5.58 11.84
CA GLN A 226 17.43 4.43 11.05
C GLN A 226 17.84 4.89 9.65
N ILE A 227 17.04 5.73 9.00
CA ILE A 227 17.36 6.34 7.70
C ILE A 227 18.68 7.08 7.80
N ALA A 228 18.88 7.90 8.85
CA ALA A 228 20.09 8.68 9.04
C ALA A 228 21.38 7.83 9.04
N LYS A 229 21.31 6.57 9.50
CA LYS A 229 22.47 5.65 9.58
C LYS A 229 22.83 4.96 8.26
N LEU A 230 21.94 4.93 7.27
CA LEU A 230 22.20 4.24 6.01
C LEU A 230 23.20 5.02 5.14
N GLY A 231 24.27 4.38 4.67
CA GLY A 231 25.27 4.98 3.80
C GLY A 231 25.24 4.40 2.39
N ARG A 232 26.08 4.97 1.52
CA ARG A 232 26.28 4.48 0.15
C ARG A 232 26.84 3.06 0.14
N ALA A 233 27.70 2.72 1.09
CA ALA A 233 28.30 1.40 1.19
C ALA A 233 27.22 0.32 1.37
N GLU A 234 26.23 0.53 2.24
CA GLU A 234 25.11 -0.39 2.45
C GLU A 234 24.24 -0.51 1.20
N VAL A 235 23.95 0.60 0.52
CA VAL A 235 23.18 0.63 -0.73
C VAL A 235 23.89 -0.17 -1.84
N VAL A 236 25.19 0.06 -2.03
CA VAL A 236 26.02 -0.67 -3.00
C VAL A 236 26.07 -2.16 -2.66
N ALA A 237 26.23 -2.51 -1.38
CA ALA A 237 26.28 -3.90 -0.94
C ALA A 237 24.94 -4.61 -1.15
N HIS A 238 23.82 -3.96 -0.83
CA HIS A 238 22.47 -4.47 -1.08
C HIS A 238 22.23 -4.70 -2.58
N HIS A 239 22.60 -3.74 -3.43
CA HIS A 239 22.51 -3.86 -4.88
C HIS A 239 23.30 -5.07 -5.39
N LYS A 240 24.59 -5.18 -5.07
CA LYS A 240 25.43 -6.32 -5.48
C LYS A 240 24.90 -7.68 -5.03
N LYS A 241 24.23 -7.73 -3.88
CA LYS A 241 23.70 -8.96 -3.28
C LYS A 241 22.45 -9.47 -3.97
N PHE A 242 21.55 -8.57 -4.39
CA PHE A 242 20.20 -8.95 -4.84
C PHE A 242 19.89 -8.60 -6.29
N PHE A 243 20.56 -7.60 -6.87
CA PHE A 243 20.39 -7.18 -8.25
C PHE A 243 21.37 -7.96 -9.13
N VAL A 244 21.05 -9.24 -9.30
CA VAL A 244 21.80 -10.22 -10.09
C VAL A 244 20.88 -10.85 -11.14
N PRO A 245 21.40 -11.27 -12.30
CA PRO A 245 20.56 -11.76 -13.40
C PRO A 245 19.69 -12.95 -13.00
N SER A 246 20.22 -13.88 -12.20
CA SER A 246 19.47 -15.07 -11.74
C SER A 246 18.31 -14.75 -10.78
N ASN A 247 18.23 -13.51 -10.27
CA ASN A 247 17.18 -13.04 -9.35
C ASN A 247 16.27 -11.99 -10.01
N ALA A 248 16.31 -11.88 -11.34
CA ALA A 248 15.57 -10.88 -12.09
C ALA A 248 14.90 -11.50 -13.32
N THR A 249 13.83 -10.83 -13.76
CA THR A 249 13.10 -11.13 -15.00
C THR A 249 12.88 -9.84 -15.79
N LEU A 250 13.31 -9.82 -17.04
CA LEU A 250 12.98 -8.78 -18.02
C LEU A 250 11.64 -9.11 -18.68
N ILE A 251 10.68 -8.20 -18.59
CA ILE A 251 9.34 -8.31 -19.17
C ILE A 251 9.22 -7.29 -20.29
N LEU A 252 8.90 -7.75 -21.49
CA LEU A 252 8.64 -6.93 -22.67
C LEU A 252 7.22 -7.16 -23.17
N ALA A 253 6.37 -6.14 -23.12
CA ALA A 253 4.97 -6.23 -23.55
C ALA A 253 4.60 -5.12 -24.54
N GLY A 254 4.14 -5.48 -25.74
CA GLY A 254 3.76 -4.52 -26.78
C GLY A 254 4.19 -4.94 -28.19
N ASP A 255 4.45 -3.97 -29.06
CA ASP A 255 4.85 -4.21 -30.45
C ASP A 255 6.33 -4.62 -30.57
N VAL A 256 6.63 -5.81 -30.03
CA VAL A 256 7.92 -6.50 -30.08
C VAL A 256 7.65 -8.00 -30.23
N ASP A 257 8.38 -8.67 -31.11
CA ASP A 257 8.30 -10.12 -31.25
C ASP A 257 9.35 -10.83 -30.37
N GLU A 258 9.16 -12.14 -30.16
CA GLU A 258 10.00 -12.94 -29.25
C GLU A 258 11.47 -12.98 -29.70
N ALA A 259 11.73 -13.10 -30.99
CA ALA A 259 13.09 -13.17 -31.53
C ALA A 259 13.83 -11.84 -31.35
N GLN A 260 13.19 -10.73 -31.75
CA GLN A 260 13.69 -9.38 -31.55
C GLN A 260 13.91 -9.06 -30.07
N ALA A 261 12.95 -9.44 -29.21
CA ALA A 261 13.06 -9.29 -27.77
C ALA A 261 14.30 -10.00 -27.22
N LYS A 262 14.53 -11.25 -27.63
CA LYS A 262 15.69 -12.05 -27.21
C LYS A 262 17.01 -11.42 -27.63
N ASP A 263 17.12 -10.95 -28.87
CA ASP A 263 18.33 -10.30 -29.38
C ASP A 263 18.63 -8.99 -28.64
N LEU A 264 17.59 -8.16 -28.43
CA LEU A 264 17.73 -6.90 -27.70
C LEU A 264 18.05 -7.12 -26.22
N ALA A 265 17.45 -8.13 -25.60
CA ALA A 265 17.75 -8.54 -24.23
C ALA A 265 19.20 -9.03 -24.11
N GLN A 266 19.67 -9.87 -25.04
CA GLN A 266 21.06 -10.35 -25.06
C GLN A 266 22.04 -9.20 -25.26
N LYS A 267 21.76 -8.28 -26.18
CA LYS A 267 22.61 -7.10 -26.42
C LYS A 267 22.68 -6.20 -25.18
N SER A 268 21.56 -6.00 -24.49
CA SER A 268 21.47 -5.04 -23.40
C SER A 268 21.89 -5.63 -22.05
N PHE A 269 21.53 -6.88 -21.75
CA PHE A 269 21.72 -7.53 -20.46
C PHE A 269 22.65 -8.75 -20.49
N GLY A 270 23.10 -9.22 -21.65
CA GLY A 270 23.91 -10.45 -21.75
C GLY A 270 25.25 -10.39 -21.03
N ALA A 271 25.81 -9.19 -20.85
CA ALA A 271 27.02 -8.95 -20.06
C ALA A 271 26.75 -8.68 -18.57
N TRP A 272 25.50 -8.80 -18.10
CA TRP A 272 25.19 -8.70 -16.68
C TRP A 272 25.72 -9.93 -15.95
N THR A 273 26.58 -9.70 -14.97
CA THR A 273 27.17 -10.74 -14.11
C THR A 273 26.63 -10.62 -12.68
N GLY A 274 26.69 -11.71 -11.95
CA GLY A 274 26.27 -11.80 -10.56
C GLY A 274 26.16 -13.26 -10.13
N GLY A 275 26.41 -13.53 -8.85
CA GLY A 275 26.17 -14.86 -8.27
C GLY A 275 24.68 -15.11 -8.04
N ALA A 276 24.35 -16.26 -7.46
CA ALA A 276 22.99 -16.50 -6.98
C ALA A 276 22.66 -15.54 -5.84
N ALA A 277 21.47 -14.93 -5.88
CA ALA A 277 20.97 -14.17 -4.75
C ALA A 277 20.80 -15.12 -3.54
N PRO A 278 21.13 -14.65 -2.32
CA PRO A 278 21.02 -15.48 -1.14
C PRO A 278 19.55 -15.74 -0.82
N LYS A 279 19.27 -16.93 -0.30
CA LYS A 279 17.98 -17.25 0.30
C LYS A 279 17.86 -16.49 1.62
N ILE A 280 16.73 -15.83 1.81
CA ILE A 280 16.38 -15.16 3.06
C ILE A 280 15.36 -16.03 3.77
N ASP A 281 15.52 -16.16 5.09
CA ASP A 281 14.58 -16.89 5.94
C ASP A 281 13.42 -15.97 6.32
N PHE A 282 12.20 -16.39 5.99
CA PHE A 282 10.96 -15.72 6.34
C PHE A 282 10.24 -16.60 7.36
N ALA A 283 10.58 -16.41 8.63
CA ALA A 283 9.98 -17.16 9.72
C ALA A 283 8.46 -16.93 9.77
N GLU A 284 7.71 -17.97 10.13
CA GLU A 284 6.25 -17.87 10.21
C GLU A 284 5.82 -16.75 11.19
N PRO A 285 4.99 -15.78 10.76
CA PRO A 285 4.52 -14.74 11.66
C PRO A 285 3.65 -15.34 12.77
N LYS A 286 3.79 -14.81 13.99
CA LYS A 286 3.02 -15.28 15.14
C LYS A 286 1.76 -14.44 15.27
N ALA A 287 0.60 -15.08 15.13
CA ALA A 287 -0.66 -14.45 15.52
C ALA A 287 -0.60 -14.09 17.02
N PRO A 288 -1.26 -12.99 17.46
CA PRO A 288 -1.44 -12.74 18.88
C PRO A 288 -2.15 -13.92 19.56
N ASP A 289 -1.64 -14.36 20.72
CA ASP A 289 -2.29 -15.42 21.52
C ASP A 289 -3.62 -14.96 22.14
N LYS A 290 -3.79 -13.64 22.26
CA LYS A 290 -5.01 -12.97 22.72
C LYS A 290 -5.14 -11.61 22.05
N THR A 291 -6.36 -11.10 22.00
CA THR A 291 -6.62 -9.74 21.53
C THR A 291 -5.90 -8.70 22.38
N ARG A 292 -5.27 -7.75 21.69
CA ARG A 292 -4.47 -6.67 22.29
C ARG A 292 -4.73 -5.38 21.55
N VAL A 293 -4.65 -4.26 22.27
CA VAL A 293 -4.84 -2.93 21.72
C VAL A 293 -3.55 -2.13 21.83
N ILE A 294 -3.10 -1.55 20.72
CA ILE A 294 -1.97 -0.62 20.70
C ILE A 294 -2.43 0.71 20.15
N VAL A 295 -2.15 1.78 20.88
CA VAL A 295 -2.52 3.15 20.49
C VAL A 295 -1.28 3.96 20.19
N ALA A 296 -1.11 4.37 18.93
CA ALA A 296 -0.17 5.44 18.55
C ALA A 296 -0.76 6.78 19.01
N HIS A 297 -0.17 7.36 20.07
CA HIS A 297 -0.63 8.62 20.64
C HIS A 297 -0.31 9.78 19.70
N ARG A 298 -1.38 10.43 19.22
CA ARG A 298 -1.33 11.65 18.43
C ARG A 298 -2.16 12.72 19.14
N PRO A 299 -1.55 13.56 19.99
CA PRO A 299 -2.27 14.47 20.86
C PRO A 299 -3.12 15.45 20.03
N LYS A 300 -4.34 15.72 20.50
CA LYS A 300 -5.32 16.62 19.86
C LYS A 300 -5.76 16.19 18.46
N SER A 301 -5.55 14.94 18.07
CA SER A 301 -6.05 14.43 16.80
C SER A 301 -7.57 14.41 16.79
N ALA A 302 -8.18 15.08 15.80
CA ALA A 302 -9.64 15.07 15.59
C ALA A 302 -10.15 13.79 14.92
N GLN A 303 -9.24 13.00 14.34
CA GLN A 303 -9.53 11.73 13.69
C GLN A 303 -8.71 10.60 14.29
N SER A 304 -9.23 9.39 14.15
CA SER A 304 -8.54 8.15 14.46
C SER A 304 -8.50 7.23 13.25
N ASP A 305 -7.35 6.61 13.04
CA ASP A 305 -7.16 5.53 12.06
C ASP A 305 -7.09 4.21 12.81
N VAL A 306 -8.06 3.34 12.55
CA VAL A 306 -8.22 2.04 13.23
C VAL A 306 -7.86 0.93 12.25
N PHE A 307 -7.01 0.01 12.71
CA PHE A 307 -6.74 -1.26 12.06
C PHE A 307 -7.13 -2.42 12.97
N VAL A 308 -7.83 -3.40 12.42
CA VAL A 308 -7.96 -4.74 13.03
C VAL A 308 -7.19 -5.71 12.14
N VAL A 309 -6.20 -6.36 12.73
CA VAL A 309 -5.14 -7.06 12.01
C VAL A 309 -5.16 -8.54 12.38
N LEU A 310 -5.13 -9.38 11.35
CA LEU A 310 -5.19 -10.84 11.42
C LEU A 310 -4.19 -11.44 10.42
N LEU A 311 -4.03 -12.76 10.48
CA LEU A 311 -3.27 -13.53 9.50
C LEU A 311 -4.20 -14.43 8.68
N ALA A 312 -4.19 -14.23 7.37
CA ALA A 312 -4.80 -15.10 6.39
C ALA A 312 -3.81 -16.18 5.91
N PRO A 313 -4.30 -17.29 5.34
CA PRO A 313 -3.47 -18.30 4.69
C PRO A 313 -2.53 -17.72 3.62
N GLU A 314 -1.46 -18.46 3.32
CA GLU A 314 -0.43 -18.06 2.36
C GLU A 314 -0.96 -17.79 0.94
N ARG A 315 -0.26 -16.93 0.20
CA ARG A 315 -0.67 -16.48 -1.14
C ARG A 315 -0.86 -17.60 -2.17
N GLN A 316 -0.13 -18.70 -2.04
CA GLN A 316 -0.12 -19.83 -2.99
C GLN A 316 -1.13 -20.92 -2.65
N THR A 317 -1.91 -20.78 -1.57
CA THR A 317 -2.95 -21.75 -1.22
C THR A 317 -4.01 -21.91 -2.33
N LYS A 318 -4.51 -23.14 -2.50
CA LYS A 318 -5.62 -23.42 -3.43
C LYS A 318 -6.92 -22.71 -3.05
N GLU A 319 -7.05 -22.32 -1.78
CA GLU A 319 -8.22 -21.58 -1.27
C GLU A 319 -8.19 -20.09 -1.62
N TRP A 320 -7.08 -19.57 -2.18
CA TRP A 320 -6.90 -18.14 -2.43
C TRP A 320 -8.09 -17.47 -3.14
N PRO A 321 -8.68 -18.04 -4.22
CA PRO A 321 -9.87 -17.47 -4.86
C PRO A 321 -11.05 -17.27 -3.89
N ARG A 322 -11.34 -18.27 -3.04
CA ARG A 322 -12.46 -18.23 -2.09
C ARG A 322 -12.19 -17.25 -0.94
N LEU A 323 -10.94 -17.19 -0.46
CA LEU A 323 -10.49 -16.21 0.53
C LEU A 323 -10.66 -14.76 0.02
N ARG A 324 -10.35 -14.52 -1.27
CA ARG A 324 -10.54 -13.22 -1.91
C ARG A 324 -12.02 -12.85 -2.01
N VAL A 325 -12.90 -13.79 -2.35
CA VAL A 325 -14.35 -13.56 -2.39
C VAL A 325 -14.88 -13.23 -0.99
N ALA A 326 -14.56 -14.02 0.03
CA ALA A 326 -14.99 -13.78 1.41
C ALA A 326 -14.50 -12.41 1.94
N THR A 327 -13.24 -12.06 1.69
CA THR A 327 -12.68 -10.76 2.06
C THR A 327 -13.37 -9.61 1.33
N HIS A 328 -13.73 -9.81 0.05
CA HIS A 328 -14.44 -8.80 -0.72
C HIS A 328 -15.87 -8.55 -0.20
N VAL A 329 -16.57 -9.60 0.23
CA VAL A 329 -17.88 -9.47 0.91
C VAL A 329 -17.75 -8.65 2.19
N LEU A 330 -16.70 -8.88 2.98
CA LEU A 330 -16.49 -8.13 4.22
C LEU A 330 -16.23 -6.64 3.97
N GLY A 331 -15.28 -6.29 3.08
CA GLY A 331 -14.83 -4.90 2.97
C GLY A 331 -14.23 -4.48 1.62
N GLY A 332 -14.51 -5.22 0.54
CA GLY A 332 -13.86 -5.02 -0.76
C GLY A 332 -14.43 -3.94 -1.67
N GLY A 333 -15.54 -3.29 -1.28
CA GLY A 333 -16.18 -2.27 -2.12
C GLY A 333 -17.46 -1.71 -1.51
N VAL A 334 -18.17 -0.89 -2.28
CA VAL A 334 -19.39 -0.20 -1.81
C VAL A 334 -20.56 -1.14 -1.48
N ALA A 335 -20.55 -2.35 -2.04
CA ALA A 335 -21.53 -3.40 -1.74
C ALA A 335 -21.12 -4.30 -0.57
N SER A 336 -19.97 -4.04 0.07
CA SER A 336 -19.46 -4.84 1.18
C SER A 336 -20.17 -4.54 2.50
N ARG A 337 -20.15 -5.50 3.43
CA ARG A 337 -20.80 -5.40 4.74
C ARG A 337 -20.28 -4.22 5.56
N LEU A 338 -18.96 -4.03 5.60
CA LEU A 338 -18.35 -2.91 6.29
C LEU A 338 -18.81 -1.56 5.74
N PHE A 339 -18.92 -1.43 4.42
CA PHE A 339 -19.41 -0.20 3.81
C PHE A 339 -20.88 0.05 4.17
N GLY A 340 -21.74 -0.95 4.01
CA GLY A 340 -23.16 -0.83 4.33
C GLY A 340 -23.44 -0.54 5.80
N ASP A 341 -22.74 -1.20 6.73
CA ASP A 341 -22.97 -1.03 8.16
C ASP A 341 -22.20 0.15 8.76
N VAL A 342 -20.86 0.09 8.73
CA VAL A 342 -20.01 1.03 9.47
C VAL A 342 -20.07 2.44 8.85
N ARG A 343 -20.10 2.52 7.51
CA ARG A 343 -20.12 3.80 6.80
C ARG A 343 -21.54 4.33 6.58
N GLU A 344 -22.44 3.53 6.00
CA GLU A 344 -23.78 4.02 5.65
C GLU A 344 -24.74 4.03 6.85
N GLN A 345 -25.01 2.87 7.47
CA GLN A 345 -26.04 2.76 8.51
C GLN A 345 -25.66 3.47 9.82
N ARG A 346 -24.44 3.25 10.30
CA ARG A 346 -23.98 3.79 11.60
C ARG A 346 -23.19 5.10 11.47
N SER A 347 -22.82 5.50 10.26
CA SER A 347 -22.07 6.75 9.99
C SER A 347 -20.85 6.91 10.90
N LEU A 348 -20.12 5.81 11.14
CA LEU A 348 -18.97 5.77 12.03
C LEU A 348 -17.69 6.17 11.31
N ALA A 349 -17.51 5.78 10.06
CA ALA A 349 -16.26 5.98 9.33
C ALA A 349 -16.50 6.63 7.97
N TYR A 350 -15.59 7.51 7.54
CA TYR A 350 -15.62 8.08 6.18
C TYR A 350 -15.03 7.11 5.15
N ALA A 351 -14.06 6.31 5.59
CA ALA A 351 -13.41 5.26 4.81
C ALA A 351 -13.38 3.98 5.64
N VAL A 352 -13.78 2.87 5.02
CA VAL A 352 -13.77 1.54 5.62
C VAL A 352 -13.42 0.51 4.57
N SER A 353 -12.62 -0.50 4.91
CA SER A 353 -12.23 -1.55 3.98
C SER A 353 -11.73 -2.80 4.69
N ALA A 354 -11.66 -3.91 3.97
CA ALA A 354 -10.92 -5.11 4.37
C ALA A 354 -10.09 -5.61 3.18
N SER A 355 -8.83 -5.96 3.42
CA SER A 355 -7.94 -6.49 2.39
C SER A 355 -6.93 -7.48 2.95
N ILE A 356 -6.50 -8.43 2.10
CA ILE A 356 -5.35 -9.28 2.37
C ILE A 356 -4.17 -8.69 1.59
N SER A 357 -3.08 -8.39 2.29
CA SER A 357 -1.82 -7.97 1.68
C SER A 357 -1.17 -9.18 1.00
N GLU A 358 -0.65 -9.01 -0.22
CA GLU A 358 -0.04 -10.10 -0.99
C GLU A 358 1.48 -10.06 -0.86
N LEU A 359 2.01 -11.06 -0.17
CA LEU A 359 3.40 -11.33 0.12
C LEU A 359 3.82 -12.66 -0.50
N ALA A 360 5.07 -12.75 -0.90
CA ALA A 360 5.60 -13.97 -1.51
C ALA A 360 5.75 -15.13 -0.50
N HIS A 361 5.94 -14.82 0.79
CA HIS A 361 6.28 -15.80 1.82
C HIS A 361 5.30 -15.79 3.00
N GLY A 362 5.01 -16.98 3.52
CA GLY A 362 4.26 -17.18 4.77
C GLY A 362 2.81 -16.69 4.75
N LYS A 363 2.20 -16.66 5.93
CA LYS A 363 0.84 -16.12 6.12
C LYS A 363 0.75 -14.63 5.79
N GLN A 364 -0.44 -14.24 5.34
CA GLN A 364 -0.70 -12.96 4.71
C GLN A 364 -1.41 -12.02 5.68
N PRO A 365 -1.00 -10.74 5.82
CA PRO A 365 -1.71 -9.79 6.68
C PRO A 365 -3.10 -9.52 6.13
N LEU A 366 -4.12 -9.86 6.92
CA LEU A 366 -5.51 -9.45 6.69
C LEU A 366 -5.77 -8.22 7.55
N MET A 367 -6.11 -7.10 6.90
CA MET A 367 -6.31 -5.81 7.56
C MET A 367 -7.70 -5.28 7.27
N LEU A 368 -8.46 -5.07 8.34
CA LEU A 368 -9.64 -4.22 8.32
C LEU A 368 -9.19 -2.83 8.71
N TYR A 369 -9.75 -1.81 8.06
CA TYR A 369 -9.41 -0.41 8.27
C TYR A 369 -10.68 0.42 8.43
N ALA A 370 -10.65 1.38 9.36
CA ALA A 370 -11.63 2.45 9.45
C ALA A 370 -10.94 3.79 9.78
N GLY A 371 -11.22 4.81 8.97
CA GLY A 371 -10.91 6.21 9.30
C GLY A 371 -12.14 6.88 9.90
N THR A 372 -12.03 7.38 11.14
CA THR A 372 -13.17 7.87 11.93
C THR A 372 -12.84 9.17 12.69
N GLN A 373 -13.87 9.84 13.21
CA GLN A 373 -13.70 10.94 14.17
C GLN A 373 -13.30 10.37 15.52
N SER A 374 -12.43 11.05 16.27
CA SER A 374 -11.91 10.51 17.55
C SER A 374 -13.00 10.13 18.54
N ALA A 375 -14.11 10.88 18.60
CA ALA A 375 -15.25 10.61 19.46
C ALA A 375 -16.05 9.34 19.10
N LYS A 376 -15.81 8.74 17.92
CA LYS A 376 -16.49 7.52 17.44
C LYS A 376 -15.56 6.31 17.36
N THR A 377 -14.35 6.42 17.92
CA THR A 377 -13.30 5.42 17.76
C THR A 377 -13.69 4.07 18.36
N THR A 378 -14.24 4.08 19.57
CA THR A 378 -14.68 2.87 20.28
C THR A 378 -15.81 2.17 19.53
N GLU A 379 -16.77 2.92 19.00
CA GLU A 379 -17.85 2.39 18.17
C GLU A 379 -17.35 1.87 16.83
N ALA A 380 -16.36 2.54 16.21
CA ALA A 380 -15.75 2.08 14.97
C ALA A 380 -15.01 0.74 15.17
N VAL A 381 -14.22 0.61 16.23
CA VAL A 381 -13.59 -0.68 16.61
C VAL A 381 -14.65 -1.75 16.82
N SER A 382 -15.73 -1.44 17.55
CA SER A 382 -16.85 -2.37 17.75
C SER A 382 -17.47 -2.80 16.42
N GLY A 383 -17.74 -1.84 15.52
CA GLY A 383 -18.33 -2.12 14.21
C GLY A 383 -17.44 -3.00 13.34
N LEU A 384 -16.12 -2.82 13.38
CA LEU A 384 -15.19 -3.71 12.67
C LEU A 384 -15.24 -5.15 13.24
N LEU A 385 -15.16 -5.30 14.56
CA LEU A 385 -15.17 -6.60 15.25
C LEU A 385 -16.53 -7.32 15.12
N GLU A 386 -17.64 -6.58 15.15
CA GLU A 386 -19.00 -7.12 14.95
C GLU A 386 -19.22 -7.61 13.52
N ASN A 387 -18.67 -6.92 12.51
CA ASN A 387 -18.71 -7.43 11.13
C ASN A 387 -17.80 -8.63 10.93
N LEU A 388 -16.65 -8.64 11.60
CA LEU A 388 -15.72 -9.77 11.60
C LEU A 388 -16.39 -11.03 12.16
N ASP A 389 -17.03 -10.94 13.33
CA ASP A 389 -17.81 -12.05 13.92
C ASP A 389 -19.01 -12.45 13.06
N ARG A 390 -19.71 -11.48 12.46
CA ARG A 390 -20.82 -11.77 11.55
C ARG A 390 -20.38 -12.53 10.31
N MET A 391 -19.16 -12.35 9.81
CA MET A 391 -18.69 -13.16 8.69
C MET A 391 -18.55 -14.64 9.07
N ALA A 392 -18.28 -14.96 10.34
CA ALA A 392 -18.23 -16.34 10.84
C ALA A 392 -19.62 -16.89 11.21
N THR A 393 -20.47 -16.07 11.85
CA THR A 393 -21.76 -16.51 12.41
C THR A 393 -22.96 -16.36 11.46
N SER A 394 -22.87 -15.43 10.51
CA SER A 394 -23.86 -15.17 9.46
C SER A 394 -23.13 -15.20 8.11
N PRO A 395 -22.83 -16.38 7.57
CA PRO A 395 -21.94 -16.52 6.41
C PRO A 395 -22.47 -15.75 5.19
N PRO A 396 -21.60 -15.44 4.21
CA PRO A 396 -22.00 -14.77 2.98
C PRO A 396 -23.19 -15.43 2.30
N SER A 397 -24.22 -14.64 1.98
CA SER A 397 -25.36 -15.11 1.21
C SER A 397 -24.97 -15.40 -0.25
N ALA A 398 -25.85 -16.09 -0.98
CA ALA A 398 -25.67 -16.32 -2.41
C ALA A 398 -25.54 -15.00 -3.19
N GLN A 399 -26.30 -13.97 -2.83
CA GLN A 399 -26.27 -12.67 -3.50
C GLN A 399 -24.98 -11.89 -3.21
N GLU A 400 -24.51 -11.88 -1.97
CA GLU A 400 -23.25 -11.25 -1.59
C GLU A 400 -22.07 -11.93 -2.29
N THR A 401 -22.09 -13.27 -2.31
CA THR A 401 -21.07 -14.10 -2.98
C THR A 401 -21.06 -13.85 -4.48
N GLU A 402 -22.24 -13.85 -5.12
CA GLU A 402 -22.38 -13.54 -6.54
C GLU A 402 -21.83 -12.15 -6.88
N THR A 403 -22.19 -11.15 -6.09
CA THR A 403 -21.74 -9.77 -6.28
C THR A 403 -20.22 -9.68 -6.18
N ALA A 404 -19.62 -10.30 -5.16
CA ALA A 404 -18.18 -10.30 -4.94
C ALA A 404 -17.42 -11.04 -6.03
N ARG A 405 -17.86 -12.24 -6.42
CA ARG A 405 -17.15 -13.03 -7.46
C ARG A 405 -17.27 -12.39 -8.84
N ARG A 406 -18.40 -11.78 -9.18
CA ARG A 406 -18.55 -11.00 -10.42
C ARG A 406 -17.60 -9.81 -10.43
N TYR A 407 -17.58 -9.01 -9.36
CA TYR A 407 -16.66 -7.89 -9.27
C TYR A 407 -15.21 -8.32 -9.49
N LEU A 408 -14.75 -9.35 -8.76
CA LEU A 408 -13.38 -9.83 -8.82
C LEU A 408 -12.99 -10.46 -10.17
N SER A 409 -13.93 -11.10 -10.86
CA SER A 409 -13.65 -11.77 -12.13
C SER A 409 -13.87 -10.90 -13.37
N ASP A 410 -14.88 -10.02 -13.34
CA ASP A 410 -15.27 -9.18 -14.49
C ASP A 410 -14.42 -7.90 -14.58
N SER A 411 -13.99 -7.34 -13.45
CA SER A 411 -13.06 -6.19 -13.42
C SER A 411 -11.69 -6.51 -14.03
N PHE A 412 -11.34 -7.79 -14.16
CA PHE A 412 -10.08 -8.22 -14.73
C PHE A 412 -9.95 -7.86 -16.22
N ALA A 413 -11.05 -7.92 -16.98
CA ALA A 413 -11.03 -7.53 -18.40
C ALA A 413 -10.70 -6.04 -18.54
N ILE A 414 -11.29 -5.21 -17.67
CA ILE A 414 -11.00 -3.76 -17.59
C ILE A 414 -9.53 -3.55 -17.19
N TYR A 415 -9.02 -4.32 -16.22
CA TYR A 415 -7.63 -4.20 -15.80
C TYR A 415 -6.65 -4.55 -16.93
N MET A 416 -6.99 -5.46 -17.84
CA MET A 416 -6.11 -5.88 -18.94
C MET A 416 -6.20 -5.03 -20.21
N GLU A 417 -6.88 -3.89 -20.19
CA GLU A 417 -7.06 -3.03 -21.38
C GLU A 417 -5.74 -2.48 -21.94
N THR A 418 -4.67 -2.41 -21.13
CA THR A 418 -3.38 -1.88 -21.56
C THR A 418 -2.26 -2.91 -21.48
N VAL A 419 -1.31 -2.83 -22.41
CA VAL A 419 -0.07 -3.65 -22.40
C VAL A 419 0.75 -3.44 -21.13
N GLY A 420 0.68 -2.25 -20.53
CA GLY A 420 1.31 -1.96 -19.24
C GLY A 420 0.64 -2.70 -18.08
N ALA A 421 -0.69 -2.80 -18.07
CA ALA A 421 -1.37 -3.55 -17.03
C ALA A 421 -1.14 -5.07 -17.18
N ILE A 422 -1.09 -5.58 -18.40
CA ILE A 422 -0.66 -6.97 -18.67
C ILE A 422 0.76 -7.21 -18.15
N ALA A 423 1.72 -6.33 -18.46
CA ALA A 423 3.08 -6.41 -17.90
C ALA A 423 3.11 -6.34 -16.36
N SER A 424 2.16 -5.64 -15.72
CA SER A 424 2.04 -5.62 -14.24
C SER A 424 1.58 -6.96 -13.69
N LEU A 425 0.68 -7.64 -14.39
CA LEU A 425 0.19 -8.97 -14.01
C LEU A 425 1.28 -10.04 -14.19
N VAL A 426 2.05 -9.99 -15.28
CA VAL A 426 3.23 -10.85 -15.46
C VAL A 426 4.27 -10.57 -14.37
N GLY A 427 4.57 -9.30 -14.07
CA GLY A 427 5.49 -8.96 -12.98
C GLY A 427 5.00 -9.42 -11.61
N THR A 428 3.69 -9.43 -11.38
CA THR A 428 3.09 -9.98 -10.16
C THR A 428 3.28 -11.51 -10.10
N GLN A 429 3.07 -12.23 -11.21
CA GLN A 429 3.36 -13.68 -11.28
C GLN A 429 4.83 -13.96 -10.94
N GLU A 430 5.75 -13.19 -11.51
CA GLU A 430 7.18 -13.33 -11.24
C GLU A 430 7.53 -13.09 -9.78
N SER A 431 7.01 -12.01 -9.19
CA SER A 431 7.31 -11.64 -7.80
C SER A 431 6.75 -12.60 -6.77
N LEU A 432 5.58 -13.20 -7.04
CA LEU A 432 4.87 -14.08 -6.11
C LEU A 432 5.09 -15.58 -6.42
N GLY A 433 5.83 -15.90 -7.49
CA GLY A 433 6.09 -17.27 -7.90
C GLY A 433 4.83 -18.02 -8.38
N LEU A 434 3.91 -17.32 -9.06
CA LEU A 434 2.65 -17.88 -9.51
C LEU A 434 2.81 -18.62 -10.85
N PRO A 435 2.03 -19.69 -11.11
CA PRO A 435 2.13 -20.45 -12.35
C PRO A 435 1.67 -19.64 -13.58
N ASP A 436 2.00 -20.13 -14.78
CA ASP A 436 1.71 -19.44 -16.04
C ASP A 436 0.22 -19.26 -16.31
N SER A 437 -0.59 -20.28 -16.03
CA SER A 437 -2.04 -20.27 -16.17
C SER A 437 -2.76 -19.50 -15.05
N TYR A 438 -2.02 -18.93 -14.10
CA TYR A 438 -2.58 -18.43 -12.85
C TYR A 438 -3.76 -17.48 -13.03
N TRP A 439 -3.67 -16.51 -13.95
CA TRP A 439 -4.73 -15.50 -14.08
C TRP A 439 -6.04 -16.05 -14.64
N ASP A 440 -5.95 -16.99 -15.58
CA ASP A 440 -7.13 -17.68 -16.12
C ASP A 440 -7.71 -18.65 -15.10
N ASP A 441 -6.85 -19.39 -14.41
CA ASP A 441 -7.25 -20.31 -13.34
C ASP A 441 -7.89 -19.58 -12.17
N TYR A 442 -7.25 -18.53 -11.67
CA TYR A 442 -7.75 -17.68 -10.60
C TYR A 442 -9.14 -17.14 -10.94
N ARG A 443 -9.33 -16.57 -12.13
CA ARG A 443 -10.65 -16.06 -12.54
C ARG A 443 -11.70 -17.13 -12.62
N ARG A 444 -11.36 -18.29 -13.21
CA ARG A 444 -12.29 -19.41 -13.32
C ARG A 444 -12.71 -19.90 -11.93
N GLU A 445 -11.77 -20.04 -11.00
CA GLU A 445 -12.06 -20.49 -9.64
C GLU A 445 -12.82 -19.43 -8.82
N VAL A 446 -12.54 -18.13 -9.01
CA VAL A 446 -13.37 -17.04 -8.47
C VAL A 446 -14.80 -17.16 -8.99
N ARG A 447 -14.98 -17.27 -10.31
CA ARG A 447 -16.31 -17.41 -10.94
C ARG A 447 -17.06 -18.63 -10.44
N LYS A 448 -16.39 -19.73 -10.09
CA LYS A 448 -17.02 -20.95 -9.55
C LYS A 448 -17.38 -20.86 -8.07
N THR A 449 -16.88 -19.87 -7.33
CA THR A 449 -17.10 -19.78 -5.88
C THR A 449 -18.59 -19.62 -5.58
N GLU A 450 -19.16 -20.56 -4.84
CA GLU A 450 -20.56 -20.51 -4.39
C GLU A 450 -20.67 -20.04 -2.93
N ALA A 451 -21.89 -19.84 -2.44
CA ALA A 451 -22.11 -19.37 -1.06
C ALA A 451 -21.48 -20.30 -0.01
N GLY A 452 -21.54 -21.62 -0.22
CA GLY A 452 -20.92 -22.60 0.67
C GLY A 452 -19.39 -22.49 0.71
N ASP A 453 -18.75 -22.25 -0.44
CA ASP A 453 -17.32 -21.98 -0.54
C ASP A 453 -16.94 -20.69 0.21
N ALA A 454 -17.71 -19.62 0.00
CA ALA A 454 -17.50 -18.34 0.66
C ALA A 454 -17.72 -18.44 2.18
N ALA A 455 -18.68 -19.26 2.63
CA ALA A 455 -18.91 -19.57 4.04
C ALA A 455 -17.71 -20.29 4.67
N ALA A 456 -17.19 -21.33 4.01
CA ALA A 456 -16.01 -22.06 4.48
C ALA A 456 -14.76 -21.15 4.55
N ALA A 457 -14.54 -20.32 3.52
CA ALA A 457 -13.47 -19.33 3.52
C ALA A 457 -13.64 -18.26 4.61
N SER A 458 -14.88 -17.85 4.89
CA SER A 458 -15.19 -16.90 5.96
C SER A 458 -14.90 -17.52 7.33
N GLN A 459 -15.26 -18.79 7.55
CA GLN A 459 -14.94 -19.50 8.77
C GLN A 459 -13.42 -19.64 8.96
N LEU A 460 -12.68 -19.94 7.89
CA LEU A 460 -11.22 -20.06 7.93
C LEU A 460 -10.51 -18.74 8.27
N LEU A 461 -11.01 -17.62 7.73
CA LEU A 461 -10.42 -16.29 7.97
C LEU A 461 -10.84 -15.69 9.32
N PHE A 462 -12.12 -15.83 9.66
CA PHE A 462 -12.77 -14.99 10.67
C PHE A 462 -13.29 -15.77 11.88
N GLY A 463 -13.32 -17.11 11.83
CA GLY A 463 -13.73 -17.95 12.96
C GLY A 463 -12.84 -17.74 14.18
N GLY A 464 -13.42 -17.30 15.30
CA GLY A 464 -12.70 -16.97 16.54
C GLY A 464 -11.67 -15.83 16.38
N ALA A 465 -11.75 -15.05 15.30
CA ALA A 465 -10.74 -14.03 14.99
C ALA A 465 -10.72 -12.92 16.05
N ASN A 466 -11.86 -12.59 16.66
CA ASN A 466 -11.96 -11.59 17.71
C ASN A 466 -11.20 -11.95 19.00
N GLU A 467 -10.84 -13.22 19.21
CA GLU A 467 -10.05 -13.64 20.38
C GLU A 467 -8.54 -13.46 20.16
N ARG A 468 -8.11 -13.28 18.90
CA ARG A 468 -6.71 -13.26 18.46
C ARG A 468 -6.40 -12.07 17.55
N ALA A 469 -7.20 -11.01 17.62
CA ALA A 469 -7.06 -9.83 16.78
C ALA A 469 -6.04 -8.86 17.38
N LEU A 470 -5.17 -8.30 16.54
CA LEU A 470 -4.40 -7.12 16.93
C LEU A 470 -5.19 -5.86 16.53
N ILE A 471 -5.59 -5.06 17.52
CA ILE A 471 -6.26 -3.79 17.30
C ILE A 471 -5.21 -2.69 17.41
N VAL A 472 -5.02 -1.93 16.34
CA VAL A 472 -4.12 -0.78 16.32
C VAL A 472 -4.93 0.46 16.05
N VAL A 473 -4.73 1.50 16.87
CA VAL A 473 -5.39 2.79 16.69
C VAL A 473 -4.34 3.88 16.68
N SER A 474 -4.40 4.79 15.71
CA SER A 474 -3.64 6.04 15.78
C SER A 474 -4.60 7.20 16.01
N GLY A 475 -4.41 7.92 17.11
CA GLY A 475 -5.33 8.96 17.57
C GLY A 475 -4.93 9.54 18.93
N ASP A 476 -5.75 10.44 19.47
CA ASP A 476 -5.47 11.06 20.77
C ASP A 476 -5.73 10.08 21.92
N ALA A 477 -4.70 9.34 22.32
CA ALA A 477 -4.79 8.34 23.38
C ALA A 477 -5.36 8.86 24.72
N ASP A 478 -5.26 10.16 25.02
CA ASP A 478 -5.87 10.71 26.24
C ASP A 478 -7.40 10.80 26.12
N ALA A 479 -7.92 10.99 24.90
CA ALA A 479 -9.34 11.04 24.62
C ALA A 479 -9.97 9.65 24.42
N ILE A 480 -9.25 8.71 23.81
CA ILE A 480 -9.81 7.41 23.40
C ILE A 480 -9.29 6.20 24.19
N GLY A 481 -8.10 6.32 24.79
CA GLY A 481 -7.33 5.16 25.25
C GLY A 481 -8.03 4.36 26.35
N GLN A 482 -8.71 5.04 27.28
CA GLN A 482 -9.40 4.36 28.38
C GLN A 482 -10.61 3.56 27.88
N ASP A 483 -11.39 4.09 26.94
CA ASP A 483 -12.58 3.41 26.42
C ASP A 483 -12.21 2.17 25.62
N LEU A 484 -11.02 2.18 24.98
CA LEU A 484 -10.49 1.03 24.25
C LEU A 484 -10.09 -0.15 25.16
N THR A 485 -9.95 0.06 26.48
CA THR A 485 -9.61 -1.03 27.42
C THR A 485 -10.68 -2.12 27.50
N ARG A 486 -11.90 -1.84 27.03
CA ARG A 486 -12.97 -2.84 26.90
C ARG A 486 -12.66 -3.96 25.90
N PHE A 487 -11.72 -3.75 24.97
CA PHE A 487 -11.32 -4.75 23.97
C PHE A 487 -10.07 -5.55 24.37
N GLY A 488 -9.37 -5.13 25.41
CA GLY A 488 -8.13 -5.75 25.88
C GLY A 488 -7.19 -4.76 26.55
N GLU A 489 -6.03 -5.25 27.00
CA GLU A 489 -4.95 -4.39 27.52
C GLU A 489 -4.54 -3.37 26.44
N VAL A 490 -4.51 -2.09 26.80
CA VAL A 490 -4.10 -1.01 25.90
C VAL A 490 -2.66 -0.61 26.22
N THR A 491 -1.78 -0.74 25.24
CA THR A 491 -0.44 -0.14 25.27
C THR A 491 -0.42 1.12 24.42
N VAL A 492 -0.08 2.25 25.04
CA VAL A 492 0.08 3.53 24.34
C VAL A 492 1.55 3.72 23.99
N VAL A 493 1.82 4.02 22.72
CA VAL A 493 3.15 4.29 22.18
C VAL A 493 3.23 5.69 21.59
N ASP A 494 4.43 6.28 21.58
CA ASP A 494 4.69 7.61 21.01
C ASP A 494 5.43 7.47 19.66
N PRO A 495 4.78 7.72 18.51
CA PRO A 495 5.41 7.59 17.20
C PRO A 495 6.65 8.48 17.02
N GLU A 496 6.66 9.67 17.61
CA GLU A 496 7.79 10.61 17.51
C GLU A 496 8.98 10.16 18.39
N LYS A 497 8.75 9.26 19.35
CA LYS A 497 9.79 8.61 20.16
C LYS A 497 10.04 7.17 19.75
N GLU A 498 10.06 6.90 18.44
CA GLU A 498 10.34 5.57 17.88
C GLU A 498 9.37 4.49 18.39
N PHE A 499 8.09 4.85 18.55
CA PHE A 499 7.04 3.96 19.04
C PHE A 499 7.32 3.35 20.43
N LYS A 500 8.13 4.03 21.26
CA LYS A 500 8.37 3.58 22.63
C LYS A 500 7.07 3.61 23.45
N PRO A 501 6.80 2.59 24.29
CA PRO A 501 5.67 2.62 25.20
C PRO A 501 5.76 3.79 26.18
N ILE A 502 4.68 4.53 26.32
CA ILE A 502 4.57 5.67 27.25
C ILE A 502 3.53 5.45 28.34
N LYS A 503 2.54 4.57 28.12
CA LYS A 503 1.48 4.29 29.08
C LYS A 503 0.90 2.90 28.84
N LYS A 504 0.50 2.23 29.92
CA LYS A 504 -0.38 1.06 29.86
C LYS A 504 -1.69 1.41 30.54
N LEU A 505 -2.80 0.98 29.95
CA LEU A 505 -4.14 1.19 30.50
C LEU A 505 -4.83 -0.16 30.68
N GLU A 506 -5.45 -0.31 31.84
CA GLU A 506 -6.27 -1.48 32.20
C GLU A 506 -7.74 -1.06 32.29
N ALA A 507 -8.63 -2.04 32.17
CA ALA A 507 -10.06 -1.82 32.37
C ALA A 507 -10.31 -1.24 33.76
N LYS A 508 -11.17 -0.20 33.84
CA LYS A 508 -11.64 0.29 35.14
C LYS A 508 -12.45 -0.83 35.80
N LYS A 509 -12.02 -1.26 36.98
CA LYS A 509 -12.71 -2.24 37.82
C LYS A 509 -14.07 -1.77 38.26
#